data_AF-B6XDI7-F1
#
_entry.id   AF-B6XDI7-F1
#
_cell.length_a   1.000
_cell.length_b   1.000
_cell.length_c   1.000
_cell.angle_alpha   90.00
_cell.angle_beta   90.00
_cell.angle_gamma   90.00
#
_symmetry.space_group_name_H-M   'P 1'
#
loop_
_entity.id
_entity.type
_entity.pdbx_description
1 polymer ?
#
loop_
_entity_poly.entity_id
_entity_poly.type
_entity_poly.pdbx_seq_one_letter_code
_entity_poly.pdbx_strand_id
1 'polypeptide(L)'
;HAVKMVILPQVLYYFRTLPISIPGPDIEKLQQQVTKYIWNTRPPRVSKATMQAPRQKGGLGVPNFGNYYRAAQIASIPMLYANPPPKWVTMEETLISPAKLAAIIWLPYVHRPEGYSVLEQTLTIWDKIKHKAKLFSPHYPAVPIVGNPEFGPGLDQGSFRWWDPRVSRY
;
A
#
# COMPACT_ATOMS: atom_id res chain seq x y z
N HIS A 1 -21.80 15.02 7.79
CA HIS A 1 -22.05 13.65 8.28
C HIS A 1 -22.07 12.63 7.14
N ALA A 2 -22.85 12.85 6.07
CA ALA A 2 -22.98 11.93 4.93
C ALA A 2 -21.65 11.52 4.25
N VAL A 3 -20.76 12.47 3.95
CA VAL A 3 -19.49 12.17 3.26
C VAL A 3 -18.62 11.17 4.02
N LYS A 4 -18.48 11.35 5.34
CA LYS A 4 -17.60 10.50 6.16
C LYS A 4 -18.23 9.14 6.46
N MET A 5 -19.55 9.07 6.60
CA MET A 5 -20.24 7.85 7.05
C MET A 5 -20.75 6.98 5.90
N VAL A 6 -20.98 7.55 4.71
CA VAL A 6 -21.56 6.83 3.56
C VAL A 6 -20.58 6.78 2.39
N ILE A 7 -20.14 7.95 1.92
CA ILE A 7 -19.29 8.03 0.72
C ILE A 7 -17.90 7.44 0.99
N LEU A 8 -17.29 7.79 2.12
CA LEU A 8 -15.94 7.34 2.44
C LEU A 8 -15.82 5.81 2.55
N PRO A 9 -16.69 5.07 3.28
CA PRO A 9 -16.63 3.61 3.31
C PRO A 9 -16.80 2.97 1.95
N GLN A 10 -17.72 3.48 1.11
CA GLN A 10 -17.95 2.95 -0.24
C GLN A 10 -16.70 3.14 -1.12
N VAL A 11 -16.13 4.34 -1.14
CA VAL A 11 -14.91 4.63 -1.90
C VAL A 11 -13.73 3.79 -1.39
N LEU A 12 -13.61 3.66 -0.08
CA LEU A 12 -12.52 2.90 0.54
C LEU A 12 -12.61 1.40 0.21
N TYR A 13 -13.82 0.86 0.08
CA TYR A 13 -14.03 -0.51 -0.40
C TYR A 13 -13.41 -0.68 -1.78
N TYR A 14 -13.76 0.17 -2.75
CA TYR A 14 -13.19 0.10 -4.10
C TYR A 14 -11.66 0.25 -4.12
N PHE A 15 -11.12 1.18 -3.33
CA PHE A 15 -9.67 1.36 -3.22
C PHE A 15 -8.93 0.15 -2.67
N ARG A 16 -9.61 -0.70 -1.88
CA ARG A 16 -9.02 -1.90 -1.28
C ARG A 16 -9.24 -3.14 -2.14
N THR A 17 -10.36 -3.24 -2.86
CA THR A 17 -10.71 -4.45 -3.62
C THR A 17 -10.14 -4.46 -5.03
N LEU A 18 -9.88 -3.28 -5.62
CA LEU A 18 -9.39 -3.21 -6.98
C LEU A 18 -7.86 -3.14 -6.99
N PRO A 19 -7.17 -4.15 -7.57
CA PRO A 19 -5.73 -4.10 -7.80
C PRO A 19 -5.39 -3.26 -9.05
N ILE A 20 -6.11 -2.17 -9.28
CA ILE A 20 -5.93 -1.31 -10.47
C ILE A 20 -5.39 0.04 -10.07
N SER A 21 -4.55 0.61 -10.93
CA SER A 21 -4.11 1.99 -10.75
C SER A 21 -5.27 2.92 -11.02
N ILE A 22 -5.66 3.70 -10.01
CA ILE A 22 -6.62 4.78 -10.23
C ILE A 22 -5.84 6.03 -10.63
N PRO A 23 -6.09 6.62 -11.81
CA PRO A 23 -5.43 7.84 -12.22
C PRO A 23 -5.66 8.97 -11.21
N GLY A 24 -4.61 9.74 -10.92
CA GLY A 24 -4.67 10.91 -10.03
C GLY A 24 -5.81 11.89 -10.36
N PRO A 25 -6.06 12.23 -11.64
CA PRO A 25 -7.14 13.14 -12.02
C PRO A 25 -8.53 12.65 -11.61
N ASP A 26 -8.77 11.34 -11.58
CA ASP A 26 -10.09 10.80 -11.23
C ASP A 26 -10.33 10.87 -9.72
N ILE A 27 -9.30 10.64 -8.91
CA ILE A 27 -9.34 10.88 -7.47
C ILE A 27 -9.57 12.37 -7.18
N GLU A 28 -8.97 13.25 -7.97
CA GLU A 28 -9.18 14.71 -7.83
C GLU A 28 -10.60 15.12 -8.22
N LYS A 29 -11.15 14.58 -9.32
CA LYS A 29 -12.56 14.78 -9.68
C LYS A 29 -13.50 14.34 -8.56
N LEU A 30 -13.25 13.17 -7.96
CA LEU A 30 -14.02 12.68 -6.81
C LEU A 30 -13.95 13.65 -5.62
N GLN A 31 -12.74 14.15 -5.29
CA GLN A 31 -12.56 15.13 -4.23
C GLN A 31 -13.28 16.46 -4.54
N GLN A 32 -13.27 16.90 -5.80
CA GLN A 32 -13.98 18.11 -6.24
C GLN A 32 -15.50 17.96 -6.11
N GLN A 33 -16.06 16.81 -6.50
CA GLN A 33 -17.50 16.53 -6.35
C GLN A 33 -17.93 16.56 -4.88
N VAL A 34 -17.13 15.95 -3.99
CA VAL A 34 -17.39 16.01 -2.55
C VAL A 34 -17.27 17.43 -2.01
N THR A 35 -16.29 18.20 -2.48
CA THR A 35 -16.15 19.61 -2.08
C THR A 35 -17.35 20.45 -2.56
N LYS A 36 -17.82 20.23 -3.78
CA LYS A 36 -19.01 20.88 -4.36
C LYS A 36 -20.27 20.52 -3.57
N TYR A 37 -20.39 19.26 -3.13
CA TYR A 37 -21.49 18.81 -2.27
C TYR A 37 -21.46 19.49 -0.89
N ILE A 38 -20.29 19.57 -0.24
CA ILE A 38 -20.14 20.22 1.08
C ILE A 38 -20.56 21.70 1.03
N TRP A 39 -20.19 22.40 -0.04
CA TRP A 39 -20.51 23.81 -0.21
C TRP A 39 -21.87 24.05 -0.89
N ASN A 40 -22.64 23.01 -1.20
CA ASN A 40 -23.89 23.12 -1.93
C ASN A 40 -23.75 24.00 -3.19
N THR A 41 -22.73 23.71 -4.00
CA THR A 41 -22.33 24.47 -5.20
C THR A 41 -21.98 25.95 -4.99
N ARG A 42 -21.88 26.44 -3.75
CA ARG A 42 -21.43 27.79 -3.41
C ARG A 42 -19.89 27.86 -3.37
N PRO A 43 -19.30 29.07 -3.47
CA PRO A 43 -17.87 29.22 -3.31
C PRO A 43 -17.38 28.74 -1.93
N PRO A 44 -16.23 28.04 -1.86
CA PRO A 44 -15.66 27.61 -0.59
C PRO A 44 -15.36 28.78 0.34
N ARG A 45 -15.85 28.71 1.59
CA ARG A 45 -15.54 29.73 2.61
C ARG A 45 -14.28 29.42 3.43
N VAL A 46 -13.79 28.18 3.32
CA VAL A 46 -12.62 27.68 4.03
C VAL A 46 -11.71 26.99 3.02
N SER A 47 -10.40 27.19 3.17
CA SER A 47 -9.41 26.57 2.29
C SER A 47 -9.48 25.04 2.35
N LYS A 48 -9.13 24.36 1.25
CA LYS A 48 -9.07 22.90 1.19
C LYS A 48 -8.15 22.32 2.27
N ALA A 49 -7.01 22.97 2.53
CA ALA A 49 -6.05 22.53 3.54
C ALA A 49 -6.65 22.58 4.96
N THR A 50 -7.29 23.69 5.33
CA THR A 50 -7.96 23.85 6.63
C THR A 50 -9.15 22.87 6.78
N MET A 51 -9.88 22.62 5.69
CA MET A 51 -11.00 21.69 5.68
C MET A 51 -10.56 20.24 5.92
N GLN A 52 -9.42 19.84 5.36
CA GLN A 52 -8.85 18.49 5.50
C GLN A 52 -8.02 18.32 6.77
N ALA A 53 -7.62 19.42 7.42
CA ALA A 53 -6.88 19.35 8.67
C ALA A 53 -7.70 18.65 9.78
N PRO A 54 -7.04 17.95 10.71
CA PRO A 54 -7.71 17.27 11.80
C PRO A 54 -8.35 18.29 12.77
N ARG A 55 -9.43 17.87 13.45
CA ARG A 55 -10.13 18.73 14.43
C ARG A 55 -9.25 19.24 15.55
N GLN A 56 -8.27 18.45 15.97
CA GLN A 56 -7.27 18.83 16.99
C GLN A 56 -6.43 20.05 16.57
N LYS A 57 -6.27 20.28 15.26
CA LYS A 57 -5.55 21.43 14.69
C LYS A 57 -6.50 22.53 14.21
N GLY A 58 -7.74 22.56 14.69
CA GLY A 58 -8.76 23.53 14.28
C GLY A 58 -9.36 23.30 12.88
N GLY A 59 -9.13 22.14 12.28
CA GLY A 59 -9.69 21.79 10.96
C GLY A 59 -11.05 21.11 11.02
N LEU A 60 -11.66 20.89 9.86
CA LEU A 60 -12.99 20.25 9.74
C LEU A 60 -12.93 18.71 9.68
N GLY A 61 -11.74 18.14 9.41
CA GLY A 61 -11.54 16.69 9.32
C GLY A 61 -12.20 16.04 8.09
N VAL A 62 -12.34 16.77 6.98
CA VAL A 62 -12.87 16.23 5.72
C VAL A 62 -11.87 15.24 5.12
N PRO A 63 -12.33 14.05 4.66
CA PRO A 63 -11.44 13.06 4.10
C PRO A 63 -10.72 13.55 2.83
N ASN A 64 -9.43 13.21 2.73
CA ASN A 64 -8.62 13.38 1.54
C ASN A 64 -8.50 12.04 0.81
N PHE A 65 -9.24 11.86 -0.29
CA PHE A 65 -9.30 10.58 -0.99
C PHE A 65 -7.95 10.10 -1.53
N GLY A 66 -7.05 11.01 -1.92
CA GLY A 66 -5.70 10.63 -2.37
C GLY A 66 -4.86 10.02 -1.24
N ASN A 67 -4.99 10.55 -0.02
CA ASN A 67 -4.33 9.96 1.15
C ASN A 67 -4.96 8.62 1.54
N TYR A 68 -6.30 8.51 1.50
CA TYR A 68 -6.99 7.25 1.76
C TYR A 68 -6.63 6.16 0.74
N TYR A 69 -6.52 6.51 -0.54
CA TYR A 69 -6.06 5.59 -1.59
C TYR A 69 -4.66 5.07 -1.30
N ARG A 70 -3.69 5.96 -1.04
CA ARG A 70 -2.32 5.54 -0.69
C ARG A 70 -2.28 4.68 0.57
N ALA A 71 -3.02 5.05 1.60
CA ALA A 71 -3.10 4.30 2.84
C ALA A 71 -3.70 2.90 2.62
N ALA A 72 -4.75 2.78 1.81
CA ALA A 72 -5.38 1.50 1.47
C ALA A 72 -4.41 0.57 0.73
N GLN A 73 -3.62 1.10 -0.20
CA GLN A 73 -2.62 0.33 -0.95
C GLN A 73 -1.51 -0.16 -0.02
N ILE A 74 -0.96 0.71 0.83
CA ILE A 74 0.09 0.36 1.81
C ILE A 74 -0.41 -0.64 2.86
N ALA A 75 -1.70 -0.62 3.19
CA ALA A 75 -2.27 -1.54 4.18
C ALA A 75 -2.11 -3.02 3.81
N SER A 76 -1.83 -3.35 2.55
CA SER A 76 -1.52 -4.71 2.09
C SER A 76 -0.09 -5.16 2.46
N ILE A 77 0.86 -4.23 2.62
CA ILE A 77 2.29 -4.55 2.86
C ILE A 77 2.49 -5.35 4.16
N PRO A 78 1.91 -4.97 5.31
CA PRO A 78 2.04 -5.77 6.53
C PRO A 78 1.49 -7.19 6.38
N MET A 79 0.53 -7.42 5.48
CA MET A 79 -0.06 -8.74 5.25
C MET A 79 0.95 -9.73 4.64
N LEU A 80 2.00 -9.24 3.99
CA LEU A 80 3.10 -10.07 3.47
C LEU A 80 3.91 -10.75 4.59
N TYR A 81 3.84 -10.21 5.80
CA TYR A 81 4.51 -10.75 6.98
C TYR A 81 3.56 -11.49 7.93
N ALA A 82 2.29 -11.63 7.56
CA ALA A 82 1.29 -12.31 8.39
C ALA A 82 1.52 -13.83 8.43
N ASN A 83 1.21 -14.44 9.58
CA ASN A 83 1.28 -15.87 9.82
C ASN A 83 -0.03 -16.37 10.43
N PRO A 84 -0.82 -17.23 9.73
CA PRO A 84 -0.60 -17.70 8.36
C PRO A 84 -0.79 -16.57 7.32
N PRO A 85 -0.11 -16.65 6.15
CA PRO A 85 -0.28 -15.66 5.09
C PRO A 85 -1.69 -15.75 4.48
N PRO A 86 -2.26 -14.62 4.03
CA PRO A 86 -3.49 -14.63 3.25
C PRO A 86 -3.35 -15.45 1.96
N LYS A 87 -4.47 -16.03 1.49
CA LYS A 87 -4.49 -16.87 0.27
C LYS A 87 -3.93 -16.16 -0.97
N TRP A 88 -4.21 -14.87 -1.14
CA TRP A 88 -3.70 -14.12 -2.28
C TRP A 88 -2.17 -13.98 -2.25
N VAL A 89 -1.56 -13.88 -1.07
CA VAL A 89 -0.10 -13.84 -0.90
C VAL A 89 0.49 -15.17 -1.36
N THR A 90 -0.10 -16.29 -0.94
CA THR A 90 0.36 -17.62 -1.37
C THR A 90 0.21 -17.82 -2.87
N MET A 91 -0.89 -17.32 -3.49
CA MET A 91 -1.10 -17.40 -4.93
C MET A 91 -0.04 -16.59 -5.69
N GLU A 92 0.23 -15.35 -5.29
CA GLU A 92 1.27 -14.54 -5.94
C GLU A 92 2.68 -15.10 -5.70
N GLU A 93 2.99 -15.61 -4.50
CA GLU A 93 4.27 -16.28 -4.23
C GLU A 93 4.51 -17.49 -5.14
N THR A 94 3.46 -18.20 -5.60
CA THR A 94 3.63 -19.29 -6.59
C THR A 94 4.07 -18.80 -7.96
N LEU A 95 3.72 -17.57 -8.35
CA LEU A 95 4.07 -17.00 -9.66
C LEU A 95 5.52 -16.52 -9.71
N ILE A 96 6.08 -16.11 -8.58
CA ILE A 96 7.42 -15.51 -8.47
C ILE A 96 8.46 -16.44 -7.84
N SER A 97 8.11 -17.70 -7.60
CA SER A 97 9.01 -18.70 -7.03
C SER A 97 10.32 -18.77 -7.82
N PRO A 98 11.51 -18.78 -7.17
CA PRO A 98 11.76 -19.03 -5.74
C PRO A 98 11.73 -17.78 -4.84
N ALA A 99 11.42 -16.60 -5.36
CA ALA A 99 11.41 -15.37 -4.56
C ALA A 99 10.16 -15.25 -3.67
N LYS A 100 10.28 -14.50 -2.57
CA LYS A 100 9.16 -14.16 -1.68
C LYS A 100 8.73 -12.71 -1.85
N LEU A 101 7.42 -12.45 -1.80
CA LEU A 101 6.85 -11.10 -1.93
C LEU A 101 7.37 -10.14 -0.85
N ALA A 102 7.60 -10.65 0.36
CA ALA A 102 8.14 -9.87 1.47
C ALA A 102 9.57 -9.34 1.21
N ALA A 103 10.34 -9.96 0.31
CA ALA A 103 11.65 -9.44 -0.09
C ALA A 103 11.52 -8.31 -1.12
N ILE A 104 10.57 -8.42 -2.04
CA ILE A 104 10.40 -7.53 -3.22
C ILE A 104 10.15 -6.08 -2.83
N ILE A 105 9.40 -5.83 -1.74
CA ILE A 105 9.09 -4.46 -1.28
C ILE A 105 10.33 -3.62 -0.96
N TRP A 106 11.45 -4.28 -0.68
CA TRP A 106 12.69 -3.62 -0.32
C TRP A 106 13.66 -3.50 -1.48
N LEU A 107 13.56 -4.39 -2.47
CA LEU A 107 14.42 -4.41 -3.65
C LEU A 107 14.26 -3.13 -4.50
N PRO A 108 15.34 -2.72 -5.18
CA PRO A 108 15.25 -1.70 -6.22
C PRO A 108 14.38 -2.20 -7.37
N TYR A 109 13.73 -1.27 -8.08
CA TYR A 109 12.84 -1.58 -9.20
C TYR A 109 13.46 -2.56 -10.22
N VAL A 110 14.75 -2.37 -10.52
CA VAL A 110 15.50 -3.18 -11.50
C VAL A 110 15.58 -4.66 -11.13
N HIS A 111 15.54 -4.99 -9.84
CA HIS A 111 15.74 -6.37 -9.35
C HIS A 111 14.41 -7.04 -8.97
N ARG A 112 13.27 -6.41 -9.27
CA ARG A 112 11.96 -7.00 -8.98
C ARG A 112 11.58 -7.97 -10.11
N PRO A 113 11.15 -9.20 -9.77
CA PRO A 113 10.62 -10.11 -10.77
C PRO A 113 9.32 -9.54 -11.37
N GLU A 114 9.00 -9.94 -12.59
CA GLU A 114 7.73 -9.59 -13.23
C GLU A 114 6.66 -10.65 -12.89
N GLY A 115 5.37 -10.32 -13.08
CA GLY A 115 4.28 -11.32 -13.02
C GLY A 115 3.41 -11.31 -11.75
N TYR A 116 3.68 -10.45 -10.76
CA TYR A 116 2.69 -10.13 -9.73
C TYR A 116 1.75 -9.04 -10.25
N SER A 117 0.48 -9.07 -9.86
CA SER A 117 -0.56 -8.16 -10.40
C SER A 117 -1.18 -7.29 -9.32
N VAL A 118 -1.35 -7.84 -8.12
CA VAL A 118 -1.99 -7.18 -6.98
C VAL A 118 -1.09 -6.12 -6.39
N LEU A 119 0.23 -6.38 -6.38
CA LEU A 119 1.20 -5.53 -5.70
C LEU A 119 1.87 -4.47 -6.58
N GLU A 120 1.71 -4.49 -7.91
CA GLU A 120 2.38 -3.51 -8.79
C GLU A 120 2.11 -2.08 -8.35
N GLN A 121 0.83 -1.75 -8.15
CA GLN A 121 0.42 -0.40 -7.76
C GLN A 121 0.88 -0.07 -6.35
N THR A 122 0.76 -1.03 -5.42
CA THR A 122 1.22 -0.88 -4.05
C THR A 122 2.72 -0.58 -4.00
N LEU A 123 3.52 -1.27 -4.81
CA LEU A 123 4.97 -1.10 -4.89
C LEU A 123 5.35 0.26 -5.47
N THR A 124 4.70 0.74 -6.54
CA THR A 124 4.98 2.09 -7.06
C THR A 124 4.65 3.19 -6.06
N ILE A 125 3.58 3.03 -5.27
CA ILE A 125 3.18 3.95 -4.21
C ILE A 125 4.18 3.86 -3.05
N TRP A 126 4.59 2.65 -2.68
CA TRP A 126 5.57 2.39 -1.64
C TRP A 126 6.91 3.06 -1.96
N ASP A 127 7.42 2.93 -3.18
CA ASP A 127 8.67 3.56 -3.59
C ASP A 127 8.60 5.08 -3.41
N LYS A 128 7.53 5.72 -3.92
CA LYS A 128 7.32 7.17 -3.76
C LYS A 128 7.32 7.60 -2.29
N ILE A 129 6.73 6.78 -1.41
CA ILE A 129 6.62 7.08 0.02
C ILE A 129 7.93 6.82 0.75
N LYS A 130 8.63 5.72 0.44
CA LYS A 130 9.97 5.39 0.94
C LYS A 130 10.95 6.53 0.63
N HIS A 131 10.93 7.03 -0.60
CA HIS A 131 11.71 8.21 -1.02
C HIS A 131 11.38 9.46 -0.20
N LYS A 132 10.09 9.78 -0.07
CA LYS A 132 9.65 10.97 0.66
C LYS A 132 9.94 10.90 2.17
N ALA A 133 9.79 9.72 2.76
CA ALA A 133 9.97 9.50 4.20
C ALA A 133 11.44 9.23 4.58
N LYS A 134 12.37 9.25 3.61
CA LYS A 134 13.79 8.93 3.82
C LYS A 134 14.02 7.58 4.50
N LEU A 135 13.19 6.59 4.17
CA LEU A 135 13.28 5.22 4.72
C LEU A 135 14.37 4.38 4.02
N PHE A 136 15.45 5.01 3.58
CA PHE A 136 16.62 4.34 3.02
C PHE A 136 17.49 3.84 4.16
N SER A 137 17.26 2.61 4.58
CA SER A 137 18.27 1.91 5.34
C SER A 137 19.23 1.23 4.34
N PRO A 138 20.55 1.39 4.46
CA PRO A 138 21.52 0.65 3.67
C PRO A 138 21.42 -0.87 3.90
N HIS A 139 20.88 -1.27 5.06
CA HIS A 139 20.52 -2.64 5.36
C HIS A 139 19.00 -2.73 5.33
N TYR A 140 18.43 -3.33 4.28
CA TYR A 140 17.00 -3.48 4.13
C TYR A 140 16.39 -4.21 5.37
N PRO A 141 15.83 -3.51 6.37
CA PRO A 141 15.81 -4.02 7.75
C PRO A 141 14.88 -5.21 7.96
N ALA A 142 13.92 -5.38 7.04
CA ALA A 142 12.89 -6.41 7.09
C ALA A 142 12.88 -7.28 5.83
N VAL A 143 13.98 -7.33 5.08
CA VAL A 143 14.13 -8.31 3.99
C VAL A 143 14.30 -9.70 4.60
N PRO A 144 13.43 -10.67 4.28
CA PRO A 144 13.67 -12.04 4.68
C PRO A 144 14.89 -12.58 3.93
N ILE A 145 15.71 -13.39 4.61
CA ILE A 145 16.88 -14.01 3.97
C ILE A 145 16.43 -15.12 3.01
N VAL A 146 15.34 -15.82 3.37
CA VAL A 146 14.71 -16.86 2.53
C VAL A 146 13.91 -16.21 1.40
N GLY A 147 14.14 -16.64 0.17
CA GLY A 147 13.46 -16.12 -1.02
C GLY A 147 13.87 -14.70 -1.39
N ASN A 148 15.07 -14.26 -0.99
CA ASN A 148 15.65 -12.98 -1.41
C ASN A 148 16.43 -13.15 -2.73
N PRO A 149 15.99 -12.50 -3.83
CA PRO A 149 16.73 -12.49 -5.10
C PRO A 149 18.18 -12.02 -5.00
N GLU A 150 18.51 -11.11 -4.08
CA GLU A 150 19.89 -10.61 -3.87
C GLU A 150 20.79 -11.62 -3.14
N PHE A 151 20.19 -12.63 -2.49
CA PHE A 151 20.91 -13.63 -1.73
C PHE A 151 20.66 -15.00 -2.36
N GLY A 152 21.43 -15.33 -3.40
CA GLY A 152 21.33 -16.59 -4.15
C GLY A 152 21.19 -17.85 -3.29
N PRO A 153 21.96 -18.03 -2.19
CA PRO A 153 21.79 -19.20 -1.32
C PRO A 153 20.43 -19.29 -0.63
N GLY A 154 19.74 -18.17 -0.41
CA GLY A 154 18.38 -18.13 0.16
C GLY A 154 17.27 -18.47 -0.82
N LEU A 155 17.58 -18.59 -2.11
CA LEU A 155 16.68 -19.11 -3.14
C LEU A 155 16.70 -20.65 -3.20
N ASP A 156 17.73 -21.28 -2.63
CA ASP A 156 17.83 -22.73 -2.55
C ASP A 156 16.78 -23.29 -1.58
N GLN A 157 16.15 -24.38 -1.98
CA GLN A 157 15.05 -25.02 -1.27
C GLN A 157 15.50 -25.82 -0.04
N GLY A 158 16.80 -25.92 0.24
CA GLY A 158 17.34 -26.76 1.31
C GLY A 158 17.97 -25.97 2.47
N SER A 159 18.94 -25.11 2.17
CA SER A 159 19.92 -24.66 3.17
C SER A 159 19.38 -23.67 4.22
N PHE A 160 18.43 -22.80 3.85
CA PHE A 160 17.96 -21.70 4.70
C PHE A 160 16.47 -21.77 5.08
N ARG A 161 15.74 -22.84 4.74
CA ARG A 161 14.29 -22.92 5.02
C ARG A 161 13.92 -22.71 6.49
N TRP A 162 14.77 -23.14 7.40
CA TRP A 162 14.57 -23.01 8.85
C TRP A 162 14.67 -21.56 9.35
N TRP A 163 15.18 -20.63 8.53
CA TRP A 163 15.16 -19.18 8.78
C TRP A 163 13.85 -18.52 8.36
N ASP A 164 12.95 -19.27 7.74
CA ASP A 164 11.62 -18.77 7.41
C ASP A 164 10.77 -18.72 8.70
N PRO A 165 10.39 -17.52 9.18
CA PRO A 165 9.56 -17.39 10.38
C PRO A 165 8.15 -17.98 10.18
N ARG A 166 7.77 -18.33 8.94
CA ARG A 166 6.51 -19.03 8.63
C ARG A 166 6.62 -20.56 8.72
N VAL A 167 7.84 -21.10 8.71
CA VAL A 167 8.12 -22.55 8.72
C VAL A 167 8.59 -23.03 10.09
N SER A 168 9.22 -22.15 10.89
CA SER A 168 9.77 -22.55 12.19
C SER A 168 8.80 -22.29 13.35
N ARG A 169 8.01 -23.30 13.73
CA ARG A 169 7.50 -23.56 15.10
C ARG A 169 7.18 -25.05 15.27
N TYR A 170 8.21 -25.82 15.63
CA TYR A 170 8.07 -26.99 16.51
C TYR A 170 8.83 -26.66 17.79
#